data_AF-A0A8T7FTZ6-F1
#
_entry.id   AF-A0A8T7FTZ6-F1
#
_cell.length_a   1.000
_cell.length_b   1.000
_cell.length_c   1.000
_cell.angle_alpha   90.00
_cell.angle_beta   90.00
_cell.angle_gamma   90.00
#
_symmetry.space_group_name_H-M   'P 1'
#
loop_
_entity.id
_entity.type
_entity.pdbx_description
1 polymer ?
#
loop_
_entity_poly.entity_id
_entity_poly.type
_entity_poly.pdbx_seq_one_letter_code
_entity_poly.pdbx_strand_id
1 'polypeptide(L)'
;MTFQSTGAYDGWVLESGETTNAGRRKNAGSSIIYIGDDAHNRQYRGFLSFDTSGLPDNAIITSVNLKFKYAGVVGTLPFRTHRNLIVDIKNGAFSNLIGLASRDFNAAANRNRAMSFNRTQVSGWYSRFLNAAYFPYINRTGVTQFRLRFVKDDNNDFGRDVLKIYSGNSIVANRPVLIIQYTVP
;
A
#
# COMPACT_ATOMS: atom_id res chain seq x y z
N MET A 1 -9.25 -10.34 14.03
CA MET A 1 -7.83 -10.71 13.85
C MET A 1 -7.05 -9.51 13.32
N THR A 2 -5.79 -9.35 13.72
CA THR A 2 -4.90 -8.27 13.27
C THR A 2 -3.69 -8.87 12.60
N PHE A 3 -3.45 -8.47 11.35
CA PHE A 3 -2.31 -8.89 10.54
C PHE A 3 -1.31 -7.74 10.43
N GLN A 4 -0.03 -8.05 10.59
CA GLN A 4 1.07 -7.10 10.40
C GLN A 4 1.59 -7.22 8.97
N SER A 5 2.05 -6.12 8.38
CA SER A 5 2.69 -6.17 7.06
C SER A 5 4.00 -6.95 7.13
N THR A 6 4.22 -7.85 6.18
CA THR A 6 5.41 -8.68 6.07
C THR A 6 6.51 -7.90 5.34
N GLY A 7 7.52 -7.45 6.09
CA GLY A 7 8.60 -6.59 5.57
C GLY A 7 9.35 -7.16 4.37
N ALA A 8 9.53 -8.49 4.29
CA ALA A 8 10.19 -9.13 3.14
C ALA A 8 9.42 -8.99 1.81
N TYR A 9 8.13 -8.66 1.88
CA TYR A 9 7.19 -8.64 0.75
C TYR A 9 6.55 -7.26 0.53
N ASP A 10 6.89 -6.28 1.36
CA ASP A 10 6.43 -4.90 1.25
C ASP A 10 7.58 -3.98 0.81
N GLY A 11 7.29 -2.69 0.60
CA GLY A 11 8.30 -1.74 0.14
C GLY A 11 7.77 -0.73 -0.85
N TRP A 12 8.66 -0.20 -1.68
CA TRP A 12 8.30 0.71 -2.77
C TRP A 12 8.92 0.29 -4.09
N VAL A 13 8.23 0.64 -5.18
CA VAL A 13 8.74 0.55 -6.55
C VAL A 13 8.67 1.93 -7.19
N LEU A 14 9.78 2.35 -7.80
CA LEU A 14 9.93 3.57 -8.57
C LEU A 14 9.77 3.26 -10.06
N GLU A 15 9.05 4.14 -10.74
CA GLU A 15 8.88 4.13 -12.17
C GLU A 15 10.22 4.19 -12.93
N SER A 16 10.26 3.64 -14.15
CA SER A 16 11.48 3.53 -14.95
C SER A 16 11.91 4.87 -15.56
N GLY A 17 10.94 5.72 -15.86
CA GLY A 17 11.06 7.07 -16.39
C GLY A 17 9.71 7.79 -16.22
N GLU A 18 9.71 9.12 -16.33
CA GLU A 18 8.47 9.91 -16.31
C GLU A 18 7.49 9.35 -17.36
N THR A 19 6.23 9.14 -16.95
CA THR A 19 5.09 8.65 -17.76
C THR A 19 5.17 7.23 -18.35
N THR A 20 6.24 6.46 -18.11
CA THR A 20 6.39 5.12 -18.72
C THR A 20 5.37 4.10 -18.19
N ASN A 21 4.80 4.37 -17.03
CA ASN A 21 3.94 3.49 -16.26
C ASN A 21 4.54 2.10 -15.99
N ALA A 22 5.88 1.97 -16.02
CA ALA A 22 6.58 0.71 -15.83
C ALA A 22 7.57 0.82 -14.66
N GLY A 23 7.54 -0.13 -13.72
CA GLY A 23 8.46 -0.12 -12.58
C GLY A 23 9.86 -0.58 -12.96
N ARG A 24 10.88 -0.04 -12.28
CA ARG A 24 12.28 -0.47 -12.48
C ARG A 24 13.02 -0.68 -11.16
N ARG A 25 13.18 0.38 -10.38
CA ARG A 25 13.90 0.31 -9.09
C ARG A 25 12.91 -0.05 -7.99
N LYS A 26 13.34 -0.89 -7.04
CA LYS A 26 12.52 -1.28 -5.88
C LYS A 26 13.37 -1.33 -4.62
N ASN A 27 12.71 -1.22 -3.48
CA ASN A 27 13.34 -1.48 -2.18
C ASN A 27 12.34 -2.16 -1.25
N ALA A 28 12.69 -3.38 -0.82
CA ALA A 28 11.92 -4.18 0.15
C ALA A 28 12.65 -4.34 1.50
N GLY A 29 13.88 -3.81 1.63
CA GLY A 29 14.69 -3.97 2.85
C GLY A 29 14.63 -2.76 3.79
N SER A 30 14.07 -1.64 3.35
CA SER A 30 13.96 -0.43 4.17
C SER A 30 12.83 -0.54 5.20
N SER A 31 13.01 0.12 6.35
CA SER A 31 11.95 0.38 7.33
C SER A 31 10.96 1.47 6.89
N ILE A 32 11.20 2.11 5.73
CA ILE A 32 10.40 3.20 5.17
C ILE A 32 9.95 2.87 3.74
N ILE A 33 8.68 3.16 3.46
CA ILE A 33 8.07 3.11 2.13
C ILE A 33 7.88 4.54 1.61
N TYR A 34 8.26 4.76 0.35
CA TYR A 34 8.06 6.02 -0.36
C TYR A 34 6.82 5.95 -1.26
N ILE A 35 6.04 7.03 -1.28
CA ILE A 35 4.87 7.21 -2.15
C ILE A 35 4.80 8.70 -2.55
N GLY A 36 4.59 9.00 -3.84
CA GLY A 36 4.72 10.35 -4.38
C GLY A 36 5.61 10.31 -5.61
N ASP A 37 6.51 11.27 -5.79
CA ASP A 37 7.41 11.36 -6.94
C ASP A 37 8.87 11.71 -6.57
N ASP A 38 9.78 11.57 -7.53
CA ASP A 38 11.18 11.94 -7.39
C ASP A 38 11.54 13.17 -8.23
N ALA A 39 12.79 13.65 -8.11
CA ALA A 39 13.28 14.84 -8.81
C ALA A 39 13.36 14.71 -10.35
N HIS A 40 12.85 13.61 -10.91
CA HIS A 40 12.68 13.39 -12.34
C HIS A 40 11.20 13.10 -12.67
N ASN A 41 10.27 13.52 -11.81
CA ASN A 41 8.82 13.29 -11.89
C ASN A 41 8.44 11.81 -12.01
N ARG A 42 9.28 10.89 -11.52
CA ARG A 42 8.97 9.46 -11.54
C ARG A 42 8.18 9.09 -10.31
N GLN A 43 7.04 8.44 -10.48
CA GLN A 43 6.22 8.10 -9.34
C GLN A 43 6.79 6.92 -8.52
N TYR A 44 6.73 7.06 -7.21
CA TYR A 44 6.84 5.98 -6.23
C TYR A 44 5.46 5.38 -5.96
N ARG A 45 5.36 4.05 -6.07
CA ARG A 45 4.22 3.27 -5.55
C ARG A 45 4.66 2.44 -4.35
N GLY A 46 3.91 2.53 -3.26
CA GLY A 46 4.11 1.72 -2.07
C GLY A 46 3.36 0.39 -2.18
N PHE A 47 3.87 -0.64 -1.53
CA PHE A 47 3.27 -1.97 -1.47
C PHE A 47 3.25 -2.44 -0.03
N LEU A 48 2.14 -3.04 0.38
CA LEU A 48 1.96 -3.69 1.69
C LEU A 48 1.50 -5.12 1.46
N SER A 49 1.97 -6.06 2.27
CA SER A 49 1.68 -7.48 2.12
C SER A 49 1.29 -8.06 3.46
N PHE A 50 0.09 -8.64 3.55
CA PHE A 50 -0.41 -9.24 4.79
C PHE A 50 -0.67 -10.72 4.53
N ASP A 51 -0.08 -11.59 5.34
CA ASP A 51 -0.45 -13.01 5.33
C ASP A 51 -1.79 -13.16 6.04
N THR A 52 -2.86 -13.34 5.27
CA THR A 52 -4.23 -13.47 5.76
C THR A 52 -4.69 -14.92 5.83
N SER A 53 -3.77 -15.89 5.66
CA SER A 53 -4.05 -17.33 5.75
C SER A 53 -4.51 -17.82 7.12
N GLY A 54 -4.34 -16.98 8.16
CA GLY A 54 -4.85 -17.27 9.50
C GLY A 54 -6.37 -17.11 9.66
N LEU A 55 -7.09 -16.63 8.63
CA LEU A 55 -8.56 -16.58 8.64
C LEU A 55 -9.14 -17.98 8.43
N PRO A 56 -10.24 -18.35 9.11
CA PRO A 56 -10.98 -19.56 8.77
C PRO A 56 -11.49 -19.52 7.32
N ASP A 57 -11.49 -20.67 6.64
CA ASP A 57 -11.94 -20.77 5.24
C ASP A 57 -13.40 -20.30 5.07
N ASN A 58 -14.26 -20.65 6.02
CA ASN A 58 -15.67 -20.28 6.08
C ASN A 58 -15.94 -18.94 6.78
N ALA A 59 -14.91 -18.12 7.05
CA ALA A 59 -15.08 -16.83 7.71
C ALA A 59 -16.00 -15.89 6.90
N ILE A 60 -17.00 -15.32 7.54
CA ILE A 60 -17.84 -14.26 6.99
C ILE A 60 -17.24 -12.93 7.44
N ILE A 61 -16.53 -12.25 6.54
CA ILE A 61 -15.88 -10.96 6.84
C ILE A 61 -16.94 -9.89 7.02
N THR A 62 -16.89 -9.18 8.15
CA THR A 62 -17.82 -8.09 8.50
C THR A 62 -17.16 -6.72 8.48
N SER A 63 -15.83 -6.66 8.64
CA SER A 63 -15.08 -5.40 8.57
C SER A 63 -13.62 -5.65 8.20
N VAL A 64 -13.06 -4.75 7.40
CA VAL A 64 -11.63 -4.71 7.06
C VAL A 64 -11.15 -3.27 7.19
N ASN A 65 -10.18 -3.02 8.06
CA ASN A 65 -9.56 -1.71 8.26
C ASN A 65 -8.06 -1.78 7.99
N LEU A 66 -7.61 -1.05 6.97
CA LEU A 66 -6.19 -0.88 6.68
C LEU A 66 -5.66 0.34 7.41
N LYS A 67 -4.54 0.16 8.12
CA LYS A 67 -3.84 1.25 8.80
C LYS A 67 -2.35 1.22 8.48
N PHE A 68 -1.77 2.39 8.26
CA PHE A 68 -0.33 2.57 8.13
C PHE A 68 0.09 3.89 8.77
N LYS A 69 1.32 3.92 9.28
CA LYS A 69 1.79 5.01 10.12
C LYS A 69 2.71 5.96 9.34
N TYR A 70 2.44 7.25 9.47
CA TYR A 70 3.27 8.32 8.94
C TYR A 70 4.68 8.26 9.53
N ALA A 71 5.68 8.39 8.67
CA ALA A 71 7.10 8.38 9.06
C ALA A 71 7.85 9.66 8.65
N GLY A 72 7.20 10.56 7.90
CA GLY A 72 7.82 11.81 7.45
C GLY A 72 7.38 12.23 6.05
N VAL A 73 7.99 13.32 5.59
CA VAL A 73 7.79 13.87 4.25
C VAL A 73 9.13 14.37 3.70
N VAL A 74 9.29 14.37 2.38
CA VAL A 74 10.32 15.13 1.66
C VAL A 74 9.59 16.05 0.69
N GLY A 75 10.04 17.30 0.60
CA GLY A 75 9.41 18.36 -0.20
C GLY A 75 7.99 18.68 0.26
N THR A 76 7.12 18.98 -0.70
CA THR A 76 5.72 19.29 -0.42
C THR A 76 4.97 17.99 -0.09
N LEU A 77 4.07 18.06 0.89
CA LEU A 77 3.23 16.92 1.23
C LEU A 77 2.37 16.52 0.01
N PRO A 78 2.50 15.29 -0.55
CA PRO A 78 1.85 14.98 -1.82
C PRO A 78 0.33 15.04 -1.80
N PHE A 79 -0.31 14.99 -0.63
CA PHE A 79 -1.75 15.28 -0.52
C PHE A 79 -2.16 16.68 -1.01
N ARG A 80 -1.20 17.62 -1.11
CA ARG A 80 -1.43 18.98 -1.63
C ARG A 80 -1.25 19.06 -3.14
N THR A 81 -0.34 18.27 -3.70
CA THR A 81 0.08 18.36 -5.11
C THR A 81 -0.52 17.21 -5.96
N HIS A 82 -0.51 15.99 -5.43
CA HIS A 82 -0.90 14.76 -6.11
C HIS A 82 -2.33 14.25 -5.81
N ARG A 83 -3.11 15.02 -5.04
CA ARG A 83 -4.49 14.71 -4.57
C ARG A 83 -4.53 13.55 -3.54
N ASN A 84 -5.64 12.81 -3.48
CA ASN A 84 -5.81 11.74 -2.50
C ASN A 84 -4.85 10.58 -2.77
N LEU A 85 -4.49 9.88 -1.70
CA LEU A 85 -3.80 8.60 -1.79
C LEU A 85 -4.86 7.51 -2.02
N ILE A 86 -4.70 6.73 -3.07
CA ILE A 86 -5.59 5.62 -3.42
C ILE A 86 -4.86 4.29 -3.23
N VAL A 87 -5.63 3.28 -2.86
CA VAL A 87 -5.11 1.94 -2.62
C VAL A 87 -5.82 0.94 -3.51
N ASP A 88 -5.04 0.20 -4.29
CA ASP A 88 -5.48 -0.95 -5.05
C ASP A 88 -5.33 -2.22 -4.19
N ILE A 89 -6.19 -3.23 -4.39
CA ILE A 89 -6.15 -4.51 -3.65
C ILE A 89 -5.93 -5.70 -4.60
N LYS A 90 -5.15 -6.67 -4.12
CA LYS A 90 -4.87 -7.94 -4.77
C LYS A 90 -5.18 -9.09 -3.81
N ASN A 91 -6.02 -10.03 -4.27
CA ASN A 91 -6.17 -11.35 -3.69
C ASN A 91 -4.97 -12.18 -4.19
N GLY A 92 -4.03 -12.49 -3.29
CA GLY A 92 -2.70 -12.98 -3.66
C GLY A 92 -1.69 -11.85 -3.85
N ALA A 93 -0.62 -12.15 -4.56
CA ALA A 93 0.48 -11.22 -4.76
C ALA A 93 0.39 -10.48 -6.12
N PHE A 94 0.82 -9.23 -6.14
CA PHE A 94 1.05 -8.52 -7.41
C PHE A 94 2.10 -9.28 -8.23
N SER A 95 1.93 -9.24 -9.55
CA SER A 95 2.72 -10.01 -10.52
C SER A 95 2.82 -11.53 -10.28
N ASN A 96 1.98 -12.08 -9.40
CA ASN A 96 1.98 -13.47 -8.96
C ASN A 96 3.29 -13.92 -8.29
N LEU A 97 4.05 -12.98 -7.72
CA LEU A 97 5.25 -13.25 -6.93
C LEU A 97 5.11 -12.64 -5.55
N ILE A 98 5.26 -13.46 -4.50
CA ILE A 98 5.08 -12.97 -3.12
C ILE A 98 6.09 -11.87 -2.75
N GLY A 99 7.33 -11.99 -3.23
CA GLY A 99 8.36 -10.98 -3.01
C GLY A 99 8.18 -9.78 -3.94
N LEU A 100 8.36 -8.58 -3.38
CA LEU A 100 8.25 -7.32 -4.13
C LEU A 100 9.08 -7.38 -5.41
N ALA A 101 8.46 -7.11 -6.55
CA ALA A 101 9.05 -7.11 -7.87
C ALA A 101 8.82 -5.77 -8.58
N SER A 102 9.73 -5.39 -9.48
CA SER A 102 9.59 -4.15 -10.26
C SER A 102 8.30 -4.12 -11.10
N ARG A 103 7.90 -5.28 -11.64
CA ARG A 103 6.65 -5.47 -12.37
C ARG A 103 5.37 -5.32 -11.53
N ASP A 104 5.46 -5.28 -10.20
CA ASP A 104 4.29 -5.03 -9.35
C ASP A 104 3.73 -3.63 -9.58
N PHE A 105 4.60 -2.70 -9.98
CA PHE A 105 4.24 -1.34 -10.32
C PHE A 105 3.04 -1.28 -11.27
N ASN A 106 3.06 -2.06 -12.33
CA ASN A 106 2.03 -2.09 -13.38
C ASN A 106 1.23 -3.39 -13.43
N ALA A 107 1.40 -4.30 -12.47
CA ALA A 107 0.61 -5.51 -12.37
C ALA A 107 -0.88 -5.19 -12.14
N ALA A 108 -1.76 -6.02 -12.71
CA ALA A 108 -3.19 -5.90 -12.54
C ALA A 108 -3.61 -6.21 -11.08
N ALA A 109 -4.33 -5.26 -10.47
CA ALA A 109 -5.04 -5.46 -9.21
C ALA A 109 -6.35 -6.20 -9.45
N ASN A 110 -6.88 -6.88 -8.43
CA ASN A 110 -8.27 -7.36 -8.48
C ASN A 110 -9.24 -6.18 -8.45
N ARG A 111 -8.90 -5.13 -7.68
CA ARG A 111 -9.64 -3.87 -7.69
C ARG A 111 -8.72 -2.68 -7.53
N ASN A 112 -8.72 -1.81 -8.53
CA ASN A 112 -8.10 -0.50 -8.45
C ASN A 112 -8.94 0.44 -7.59
N ARG A 113 -8.30 1.37 -6.87
CA ARG A 113 -8.97 2.40 -6.04
C ARG A 113 -9.99 1.80 -5.05
N ALA A 114 -9.65 0.68 -4.43
CA ALA A 114 -10.49 0.01 -3.43
C ALA A 114 -10.65 0.84 -2.15
N MET A 115 -9.67 1.71 -1.85
CA MET A 115 -9.76 2.71 -0.78
C MET A 115 -9.22 4.08 -1.26
N SER A 116 -9.65 5.13 -0.58
CA SER A 116 -9.16 6.50 -0.76
C SER A 116 -8.90 7.13 0.61
N PHE A 117 -7.69 7.67 0.76
CA PHE A 117 -7.21 8.35 1.95
C PHE A 117 -7.02 9.83 1.62
N ASN A 118 -7.36 10.67 2.59
CA ASN A 118 -6.99 12.08 2.59
C ASN A 118 -5.82 12.29 3.57
N ARG A 119 -5.39 13.55 3.75
CA ARG A 119 -4.25 13.88 4.63
C ARG A 119 -4.47 13.62 6.13
N THR A 120 -5.69 13.29 6.54
CA THR A 120 -6.07 13.21 7.96
C THR A 120 -5.40 12.00 8.60
N GLN A 121 -4.76 12.25 9.74
CA GLN A 121 -4.14 11.24 10.58
C GLN A 121 -4.71 11.34 11.99
N VAL A 122 -4.80 10.20 12.67
CA VAL A 122 -5.09 10.15 14.11
C VAL A 122 -3.88 9.53 14.79
N SER A 123 -3.20 10.30 15.64
CA SER A 123 -1.96 9.87 16.32
C SER A 123 -0.91 9.29 15.36
N GLY A 124 -0.73 9.93 14.20
CA GLY A 124 0.21 9.52 13.15
C GLY A 124 -0.26 8.36 12.26
N TRP A 125 -1.46 7.82 12.46
CA TRP A 125 -2.01 6.74 11.65
C TRP A 125 -2.98 7.26 10.59
N TYR A 126 -2.78 6.81 9.35
CA TYR A 126 -3.82 6.76 8.35
C TYR A 126 -4.65 5.50 8.58
N SER A 127 -5.98 5.60 8.46
CA SER A 127 -6.90 4.46 8.64
C SER A 127 -8.06 4.57 7.67
N ARG A 128 -8.43 3.46 7.02
CA ARG A 128 -9.62 3.41 6.18
C ARG A 128 -10.23 2.02 6.15
N PHE A 129 -11.56 1.97 6.26
CA PHE A 129 -12.34 0.77 6.04
C PHE A 129 -12.47 0.46 4.55
N LEU A 130 -12.34 -0.83 4.20
CA LEU A 130 -12.65 -1.35 2.88
C LEU A 130 -14.17 -1.36 2.69
N ASN A 131 -14.63 -1.05 1.47
CA ASN A 131 -16.04 -1.25 1.13
C ASN A 131 -16.38 -2.75 1.15
N ALA A 132 -17.53 -3.11 1.72
CA ALA A 132 -17.98 -4.50 1.84
C ALA A 132 -18.03 -5.25 0.49
N ALA A 133 -18.32 -4.55 -0.62
CA ALA A 133 -18.31 -5.12 -1.97
C ALA A 133 -16.92 -5.66 -2.39
N TYR A 134 -15.85 -5.27 -1.71
CA TYR A 134 -14.47 -5.68 -2.01
C TYR A 134 -13.90 -6.68 -0.99
N PHE A 135 -14.68 -7.10 0.02
CA PHE A 135 -14.28 -8.15 0.94
C PHE A 135 -13.93 -9.49 0.25
N PRO A 136 -14.55 -9.89 -0.89
CA PRO A 136 -14.13 -11.09 -1.61
C PRO A 136 -12.68 -11.07 -2.13
N TYR A 137 -12.01 -9.91 -2.13
CA TYR A 137 -10.60 -9.82 -2.51
C TYR A 137 -9.61 -10.04 -1.35
N ILE A 138 -10.10 -10.30 -0.14
CA ILE A 138 -9.26 -10.80 0.95
C ILE A 138 -8.96 -12.29 0.71
N ASN A 139 -7.67 -12.63 0.64
CA ASN A 139 -7.24 -13.99 0.46
C ASN A 139 -7.21 -14.76 1.79
N ARG A 140 -8.15 -15.69 2.00
CA ARG A 140 -8.24 -16.45 3.26
C ARG A 140 -7.23 -17.58 3.37
N THR A 141 -6.56 -17.94 2.28
CA THR A 141 -5.62 -19.06 2.22
C THR A 141 -4.19 -18.62 1.90
N GLY A 142 -3.92 -17.31 1.93
CA GLY A 142 -2.60 -16.77 1.62
C GLY A 142 -2.52 -15.26 1.80
N VAL A 143 -1.68 -14.61 1.01
CA VAL A 143 -1.44 -13.16 1.15
C VAL A 143 -2.53 -12.31 0.51
N THR A 144 -2.83 -11.19 1.15
CA THR A 144 -3.55 -10.06 0.57
C THR A 144 -2.57 -8.90 0.42
N GLN A 145 -2.37 -8.41 -0.81
CA GLN A 145 -1.47 -7.29 -1.07
C GLN A 145 -2.23 -6.01 -1.44
N PHE A 146 -1.63 -4.88 -1.08
CA PHE A 146 -2.14 -3.54 -1.37
C PHE A 146 -1.09 -2.71 -2.06
N ARG A 147 -1.49 -1.96 -3.10
CA ARG A 147 -0.63 -0.99 -3.79
C ARG A 147 -1.14 0.42 -3.51
N LEU A 148 -0.28 1.26 -2.94
CA LEU A 148 -0.56 2.63 -2.55
C LEU A 148 0.07 3.58 -3.57
N ARG A 149 -0.72 4.52 -4.07
CA ARG A 149 -0.27 5.54 -5.02
C ARG A 149 -1.15 6.77 -4.91
N PHE A 150 -0.64 7.94 -5.27
CA PHE A 150 -1.49 9.11 -5.37
C PHE A 150 -2.34 9.06 -6.65
N VAL A 151 -3.41 9.85 -6.68
CA VAL A 151 -4.31 9.93 -7.85
C VAL A 151 -3.59 10.52 -9.06
N LYS A 152 -2.76 11.55 -8.83
CA LYS A 152 -1.77 12.00 -9.80
C LYS A 152 -0.43 11.33 -9.52
N ASP A 153 0.33 11.10 -10.58
CA ASP A 153 1.69 10.57 -10.59
C ASP A 153 2.71 11.58 -10.07
N ASP A 154 2.62 12.84 -10.48
CA ASP A 154 3.51 13.94 -10.06
C ASP A 154 2.78 15.32 -10.05
N ASN A 155 3.55 16.40 -9.90
CA ASN A 155 3.13 17.78 -10.13
C ASN A 155 3.99 18.55 -11.16
N ASN A 156 4.83 17.86 -11.94
CA ASN A 156 5.72 18.41 -12.97
C ASN A 156 6.64 19.56 -12.52
N ASP A 157 7.10 19.57 -11.26
CA ASP A 157 7.97 20.63 -10.74
C ASP A 157 9.45 20.25 -10.63
N PHE A 158 9.83 19.03 -11.01
CA PHE A 158 11.18 18.44 -10.86
C PHE A 158 11.69 18.44 -9.39
N GLY A 159 10.80 18.68 -8.44
CA GLY A 159 10.99 18.52 -7.02
C GLY A 159 10.78 17.07 -6.58
N ARG A 160 10.98 16.80 -5.29
CA ARG A 160 10.61 15.52 -4.69
C ARG A 160 9.47 15.76 -3.73
N ASP A 161 8.28 15.30 -4.05
CA ASP A 161 7.17 15.27 -3.10
C ASP A 161 6.95 13.82 -2.66
N VAL A 162 7.48 13.44 -1.50
CA VAL A 162 7.42 12.04 -1.03
C VAL A 162 6.78 11.96 0.35
N LEU A 163 5.66 11.24 0.43
CA LEU A 163 5.14 10.72 1.67
C LEU A 163 5.98 9.50 2.11
N LYS A 164 6.50 9.56 3.34
CA LYS A 164 7.15 8.42 3.99
C LYS A 164 6.18 7.75 4.95
N ILE A 165 6.02 6.45 4.83
CA ILE A 165 5.29 5.61 5.80
C ILE A 165 6.22 4.51 6.30
N TYR A 166 5.95 3.97 7.49
CA TYR A 166 6.70 2.82 7.98
C TYR A 166 6.33 1.54 7.22
N SER A 167 7.32 0.67 7.03
CA SER A 167 7.16 -0.67 6.44
C SER A 167 7.05 -1.76 7.50
N GLY A 168 6.84 -3.00 7.08
CA GLY A 168 6.91 -4.21 7.90
C GLY A 168 8.30 -4.51 8.47
N ASN A 169 9.36 -3.86 7.94
CA ASN A 169 10.71 -3.94 8.50
C ASN A 169 10.92 -2.98 9.69
N SER A 170 9.94 -2.13 10.03
CA SER A 170 10.00 -1.25 11.21
C SER A 170 9.80 -2.03 12.52
N ILE A 171 9.95 -1.34 13.66
CA ILE A 171 9.53 -1.87 14.96
C ILE A 171 8.02 -2.14 14.96
N VAL A 172 7.58 -3.15 15.72
CA VAL A 172 6.18 -3.64 15.71
C VAL A 172 5.16 -2.52 15.91
N ALA A 173 5.42 -1.55 16.79
CA ALA A 173 4.52 -0.44 17.09
C ALA A 173 4.29 0.55 15.90
N ASN A 174 5.10 0.45 14.85
CA ASN A 174 5.04 1.31 13.67
C ASN A 174 4.59 0.57 12.41
N ARG A 175 4.59 -0.77 12.42
CA ARG A 175 4.30 -1.57 11.24
C ARG A 175 2.86 -1.34 10.76
N PRO A 176 2.62 -1.29 9.44
CA PRO A 176 1.26 -1.28 8.90
C PRO A 176 0.47 -2.50 9.36
N VAL A 177 -0.83 -2.30 9.59
CA VAL A 177 -1.73 -3.34 10.08
C VAL A 177 -2.99 -3.43 9.23
N LEU A 178 -3.47 -4.66 9.04
CA LEU A 178 -4.76 -4.97 8.49
C LEU A 178 -5.60 -5.62 9.59
N ILE A 179 -6.68 -4.96 9.99
CA ILE A 179 -7.57 -5.45 11.05
C ILE A 179 -8.82 -6.00 10.37
N ILE A 180 -9.11 -7.27 10.59
CA ILE A 180 -10.26 -7.97 10.00
C ILE A 180 -11.16 -8.49 11.11
N GLN A 181 -12.43 -8.14 11.05
CA GLN A 181 -13.49 -8.73 11.86
C GLN A 181 -14.27 -9.72 11.00
N TYR A 182 -14.62 -10.86 11.58
CA TYR A 182 -15.36 -11.91 10.92
C TYR A 182 -16.20 -12.70 11.94
N THR A 183 -17.22 -13.40 11.44
CA THR A 183 -17.90 -14.48 12.16
C THR A 183 -17.62 -15.81 11.45
N VAL A 184 -17.86 -16.90 12.16
CA VAL A 184 -17.92 -18.25 11.58
C VAL A 184 -19.39 -18.68 11.67
N PRO A 185 -19.95 -19.37 10.65
CA PRO A 185 -21.29 -19.95 10.71
C PRO A 185 -21.54 -20.78 11.96
#